data_AF-A0A151U681-F1
#
_entry.id   AF-A0A151U681-F1
#
_cell.length_a   1.000
_cell.length_b   1.000
_cell.length_c   1.000
_cell.angle_alpha   90.00
_cell.angle_beta   90.00
_cell.angle_gamma   90.00
#
_symmetry.space_group_name_H-M   'P 1'
#
loop_
_entity.id
_entity.type
_entity.pdbx_description
1 polymer ?
#
loop_
_entity_poly.entity_id
_entity_poly.type
_entity_poly.pdbx_seq_one_letter_code
_entity_poly.pdbx_strand_id
1 'polypeptide(L)'
;MKNIKMYREQDQVMRFLMGLNDAYAMVRSQILMMEPFPSFSKVFSLVVQQERQNGLNVLDDGQVSVNMAERTTFYNQEKLASTHKYCTYCGRIGHTVETCQGTWFSTGIKAKGV
;
A
#
# COMPACT_ATOMS: atom_id res chain seq x y z
N MET A 1 34.49 -1.71 7.41
CA MET A 1 33.55 -2.84 7.61
C MET A 1 32.08 -2.50 7.25
N LYS A 2 31.81 -1.63 6.26
CA LYS A 2 30.42 -1.26 5.88
C LYS A 2 29.72 -2.38 5.08
N ASN A 3 30.49 -3.19 4.37
CA ASN A 3 29.97 -4.23 3.47
C ASN A 3 29.31 -5.40 4.21
N ILE A 4 29.81 -5.81 5.38
CA ILE A 4 29.26 -6.97 6.12
C ILE A 4 27.82 -6.71 6.56
N LYS A 5 27.52 -5.48 7.00
CA LYS A 5 26.15 -5.12 7.41
C LYS A 5 25.18 -5.15 6.21
N MET A 6 25.62 -4.63 5.07
CA MET A 6 24.82 -4.64 3.84
C MET A 6 24.52 -6.06 3.37
N TYR A 7 25.52 -6.94 3.33
CA TYR A 7 25.32 -8.34 2.96
C TYR A 7 24.39 -9.08 3.92
N ARG A 8 24.46 -8.78 5.24
CA ARG A 8 23.54 -9.35 6.23
C ARG A 8 22.10 -8.88 6.01
N GLU A 9 21.90 -7.61 5.71
CA GLU A 9 20.56 -7.08 5.41
C GLU A 9 20.00 -7.69 4.11
N GLN A 10 20.84 -7.85 3.08
CA GLN A 10 20.45 -8.54 1.85
C GLN A 10 20.07 -10.01 2.10
N ASP A 11 20.86 -10.75 2.88
CA ASP A 11 20.56 -12.14 3.26
C ASP A 11 19.24 -12.25 4.03
N GLN A 12 18.97 -11.31 4.95
CA GLN A 12 17.69 -11.24 5.68
C GLN A 12 16.51 -10.99 4.73
N VAL A 13 16.65 -10.08 3.77
CA VAL A 13 15.64 -9.84 2.74
C VAL A 13 15.42 -11.10 1.90
N MET A 14 16.48 -11.77 1.45
CA MET A 14 16.36 -12.98 0.63
C MET A 14 15.63 -14.10 1.37
N ARG A 15 15.97 -14.33 2.64
CA ARG A 15 15.27 -15.31 3.49
C ARG A 15 13.80 -14.98 3.67
N PHE A 16 13.48 -13.70 3.86
CA PHE A 16 12.10 -13.26 3.93
C PHE A 16 11.34 -13.52 2.62
N LEU A 17 11.91 -13.14 1.47
CA LEU A 17 11.28 -13.35 0.16
C LEU A 17 11.08 -14.83 -0.18
N MET A 18 12.00 -15.71 0.21
CA MET A 18 11.85 -17.17 0.05
C MET A 18 10.71 -17.75 0.89
N GLY A 19 10.38 -17.13 2.02
CA GLY A 19 9.26 -17.54 2.88
C GLY A 19 7.89 -17.03 2.40
N LEU A 20 7.83 -16.19 1.37
CA LEU A 20 6.56 -15.67 0.85
C LEU A 20 5.88 -16.68 -0.09
N ASN A 21 4.56 -16.78 0.02
CA ASN A 21 3.72 -17.60 -0.83
C ASN A 21 3.72 -17.10 -2.31
N ASP A 22 3.26 -17.95 -3.23
CA ASP A 22 3.26 -17.66 -4.68
C ASP A 22 2.34 -16.50 -5.07
N ALA A 23 1.35 -16.16 -4.23
CA ALA A 23 0.53 -14.96 -4.39
C ALA A 23 1.34 -13.63 -4.40
N TYR A 24 2.59 -13.67 -3.94
CA TYR A 24 3.51 -12.54 -3.90
C TYR A 24 4.57 -12.59 -5.01
N ALA A 25 4.46 -13.50 -5.99
CA ALA A 25 5.46 -13.68 -7.04
C ALA A 25 5.80 -12.37 -7.79
N MET A 26 4.79 -11.54 -8.06
CA MET A 26 4.96 -10.26 -8.73
C MET A 26 5.81 -9.29 -7.90
N VAL A 27 5.51 -9.11 -6.61
CA VAL A 27 6.28 -8.22 -5.73
C VAL A 27 7.68 -8.76 -5.45
N ARG A 28 7.86 -10.10 -5.38
CA ARG A 28 9.20 -10.73 -5.32
C ARG A 28 10.03 -10.36 -6.54
N SER A 29 9.48 -10.53 -7.74
CA SER A 29 10.16 -10.20 -8.99
C SER A 29 10.54 -8.72 -9.04
N GLN A 30 9.61 -7.82 -8.69
CA GLN A 30 9.87 -6.39 -8.62
C GLN A 30 11.05 -6.07 -7.70
N ILE A 31 11.06 -6.59 -6.47
CA ILE A 31 12.12 -6.34 -5.49
C ILE A 31 13.49 -6.80 -5.99
N LEU A 32 13.56 -7.97 -6.65
CA LEU A 32 14.82 -8.51 -7.18
C LEU A 32 15.38 -7.69 -8.35
N MET A 33 14.55 -6.92 -9.04
CA MET A 33 14.95 -6.04 -10.15
C MET A 33 15.29 -4.60 -9.70
N MET A 34 15.14 -4.27 -8.42
CA MET A 34 15.40 -2.91 -7.92
C MET A 34 16.91 -2.65 -7.71
N GLU A 35 17.39 -1.52 -8.22
CA GLU A 35 18.75 -1.01 -7.97
C GLU A 35 18.68 0.45 -7.46
N PRO A 36 19.32 0.79 -6.31
CA PRO A 36 20.02 -0.11 -5.40
C PRO A 36 19.07 -1.05 -4.66
N PHE A 37 19.58 -2.21 -4.23
CA PHE A 37 18.77 -3.23 -3.57
C PHE A 37 18.06 -2.64 -2.33
N PRO A 38 16.73 -2.82 -2.21
CA PRO A 38 15.94 -2.12 -1.21
C PRO A 38 16.29 -2.59 0.21
N SER A 39 16.14 -1.69 1.17
CA SER A 39 16.25 -2.03 2.59
C SER A 39 15.11 -2.96 3.02
N PHE A 40 15.32 -3.69 4.11
CA PHE A 40 14.31 -4.59 4.67
C PHE A 40 12.96 -3.89 4.95
N SER A 41 12.99 -2.66 5.47
CA SER A 41 11.79 -1.85 5.72
C SER A 41 11.02 -1.52 4.44
N LYS A 42 11.73 -1.22 3.35
CA LYS A 42 11.10 -0.95 2.05
C LYS A 42 10.47 -2.23 1.48
N VAL A 43 11.17 -3.36 1.58
CA VAL A 43 10.64 -4.68 1.18
C VAL A 43 9.36 -5.02 1.93
N PHE A 44 9.35 -4.86 3.26
CA PHE A 44 8.16 -5.11 4.07
C PHE A 44 6.98 -4.22 3.64
N SER A 45 7.24 -2.93 3.39
CA SER A 45 6.21 -1.98 2.93
C SER A 45 5.62 -2.37 1.58
N LEU A 46 6.44 -2.88 0.64
CA LEU A 46 5.98 -3.34 -0.67
C LEU A 46 5.11 -4.58 -0.57
N VAL A 47 5.47 -5.53 0.30
CA VAL A 47 4.65 -6.72 0.55
C VAL A 47 3.31 -6.34 1.15
N VAL A 48 3.27 -5.48 2.19
CA VAL A 48 2.02 -4.99 2.78
C VAL A 48 1.17 -4.23 1.76
N GLN A 49 1.79 -3.48 0.84
CA GLN A 49 1.07 -2.82 -0.25
C GLN A 49 0.44 -3.84 -1.20
N GLN A 50 1.17 -4.90 -1.56
CA GLN A 50 0.65 -5.98 -2.39
C GLN A 50 -0.53 -6.71 -1.72
N GLU A 51 -0.48 -6.95 -0.40
CA GLU A 51 -1.59 -7.57 0.34
C GLU A 51 -2.87 -6.75 0.24
N ARG A 52 -2.74 -5.43 0.40
CA ARG A 52 -3.88 -4.51 0.28
C ARG A 52 -4.44 -4.53 -1.14
N GLN A 53 -3.59 -4.53 -2.16
CA GLN A 53 -4.03 -4.60 -3.56
C GLN A 53 -4.69 -5.94 -3.88
N ASN A 54 -4.11 -7.07 -3.43
CA ASN A 54 -4.71 -8.39 -3.62
C ASN A 54 -6.04 -8.53 -2.87
N GLY A 55 -6.16 -7.96 -1.67
CA GLY A 55 -7.42 -7.92 -0.92
C GLY A 55 -8.51 -7.10 -1.60
N LEU A 56 -8.14 -6.10 -2.41
CA LEU A 56 -9.07 -5.33 -3.25
C LEU A 56 -9.45 -6.12 -4.52
N ASN A 57 -8.52 -6.85 -5.13
CA ASN A 57 -8.77 -7.68 -6.32
C ASN A 57 -9.73 -8.85 -6.04
N VAL A 58 -9.84 -9.33 -4.80
CA VAL A 58 -10.83 -10.37 -4.43
C VAL A 58 -12.26 -9.82 -4.37
N LEU A 59 -12.43 -8.48 -4.33
CA LEU A 59 -13.75 -7.83 -4.32
C LEU A 59 -14.19 -7.33 -5.71
N ASP A 60 -13.33 -7.45 -6.72
CA ASP A 60 -13.54 -6.89 -8.05
C ASP A 60 -13.27 -7.95 -9.13
N ASP A 61 -14.16 -8.94 -9.23
CA ASP A 61 -14.37 -9.69 -10.47
C ASP A 61 -15.05 -8.75 -11.48
N GLY A 62 -14.29 -7.79 -12.02
CA GLY A 62 -14.91 -6.58 -12.55
C GLY A 62 -14.02 -5.61 -13.33
N GLN A 63 -13.08 -6.13 -14.14
CA GLN A 63 -12.36 -5.36 -15.18
C GLN A 63 -11.57 -4.13 -14.70
N VAL A 64 -10.24 -4.27 -14.57
CA VAL A 64 -9.36 -3.10 -14.62
C VAL A 64 -8.27 -3.30 -15.68
N SER A 65 -8.59 -2.84 -16.89
CA SER A 65 -7.60 -2.52 -17.92
C SER A 65 -6.73 -1.36 -17.44
N VAL A 66 -5.44 -1.60 -17.29
CA VAL A 66 -4.42 -0.57 -17.08
C VAL A 66 -4.42 0.39 -18.27
N ASN A 67 -4.82 1.64 -18.07
CA ASN A 67 -4.55 2.73 -19.00
C ASN A 67 -3.92 3.90 -18.25
N MET A 68 -2.61 4.01 -18.43
CA MET A 68 -1.80 5.15 -18.05
C MET A 68 -1.89 6.17 -19.19
N ALA A 69 -2.83 7.12 -19.09
CA ALA A 69 -2.83 8.32 -19.92
C ALA A 69 -3.53 9.46 -19.19
N GLU A 70 -2.90 10.61 -19.29
CA GLU A 70 -3.01 11.79 -18.45
C GLU A 70 -4.04 12.80 -19.02
N ARG A 71 -4.81 13.46 -18.12
CA ARG A 71 -5.45 14.80 -18.25
C ARG A 71 -6.45 14.97 -19.42
N THR A 72 -7.65 15.52 -19.31
CA THR A 72 -8.27 16.61 -18.55
C THR A 72 -9.78 16.50 -18.77
N THR A 73 -10.62 16.84 -17.79
CA THR A 73 -11.81 17.71 -17.96
C THR A 73 -12.48 17.91 -16.60
N PHE A 74 -12.53 19.17 -16.18
CA PHE A 74 -13.38 19.68 -15.13
C PHE A 74 -14.84 19.45 -15.53
N TYR A 75 -15.63 18.70 -14.76
CA TYR A 75 -17.05 18.94 -14.47
C TYR A 75 -17.49 17.98 -13.33
N ASN A 76 -17.81 18.58 -12.18
CA ASN A 76 -18.62 18.09 -11.06
C ASN A 76 -18.85 16.58 -10.92
N GLN A 77 -18.05 15.92 -10.08
CA GLN A 77 -18.53 14.75 -9.33
C GLN A 77 -17.97 14.78 -7.90
N GLU A 78 -18.57 15.65 -7.10
CA GLU A 78 -18.46 15.68 -5.64
C GLU A 78 -19.03 14.40 -5.01
N LYS A 79 -18.35 13.24 -5.16
CA LYS A 79 -18.58 12.07 -4.26
C LYS A 79 -17.63 10.87 -4.40
N LEU A 80 -16.43 11.02 -4.95
CA LEU A 80 -15.52 9.84 -5.07
C LEU A 80 -14.05 10.07 -4.65
N ALA A 81 -13.67 11.27 -4.21
CA ALA A 81 -12.27 11.58 -3.88
C ALA A 81 -11.96 11.63 -2.36
N SER A 82 -12.87 11.17 -1.51
CA SER A 82 -12.65 11.17 -0.04
C SER A 82 -11.87 9.94 0.45
N THR A 83 -11.97 8.79 -0.22
CA THR A 83 -11.37 7.53 0.25
C THR A 83 -9.84 7.49 0.22
N HIS A 84 -9.18 8.35 -0.58
CA HIS A 84 -7.71 8.34 -0.73
C HIS A 84 -6.95 9.44 0.02
N LYS A 85 -7.64 10.35 0.71
CA LYS A 85 -6.97 11.39 1.50
C LYS A 85 -6.58 10.82 2.87
N TYR A 86 -5.29 10.81 3.20
CA TYR A 86 -4.77 10.30 4.46
C TYR A 86 -4.23 11.44 5.33
N CYS A 87 -4.67 11.50 6.58
CA CYS A 87 -4.23 12.50 7.54
C CYS A 87 -3.02 11.97 8.33
N THR A 88 -1.86 12.61 8.18
CA THR A 88 -0.64 12.23 8.93
C THR A 88 -0.68 12.65 10.40
N TYR A 89 -1.65 13.48 10.81
CA TYR A 89 -1.82 13.92 12.21
C TYR A 89 -2.68 12.95 13.02
N CYS A 90 -3.86 12.54 12.51
CA CYS A 90 -4.78 11.63 13.21
C CYS A 90 -4.76 10.19 12.70
N GLY A 91 -4.07 9.91 11.58
CA GLY A 91 -3.92 8.58 11.00
C GLY A 91 -5.15 8.03 10.26
N ARG A 92 -6.19 8.85 10.03
CA ARG A 92 -7.43 8.42 9.36
C ARG A 92 -7.41 8.74 7.87
N ILE A 93 -8.08 7.91 7.09
CA ILE A 93 -8.43 8.20 5.69
C ILE A 93 -9.72 9.05 5.63
N GLY A 94 -9.93 9.80 4.55
CA GLY A 94 -11.08 10.71 4.41
C GLY A 94 -10.71 12.19 4.32
N HIS A 95 -9.55 12.59 4.86
CA HIS A 95 -9.12 13.99 4.98
C HIS A 95 -7.57 14.12 5.08
N THR A 96 -7.05 15.34 4.97
CA THR A 96 -5.61 15.67 5.13
C THR A 96 -5.40 16.47 6.42
N VAL A 97 -4.15 16.68 6.84
CA VAL A 97 -3.83 17.41 8.09
C VAL A 97 -4.46 18.80 8.14
N GLU A 98 -4.45 19.50 7.01
CA GLU A 98 -5.03 20.82 6.81
C GLU A 98 -6.55 20.89 6.97
N THR A 99 -7.25 19.75 6.90
CA THR A 99 -8.71 19.63 7.14
C THR A 99 -9.04 18.82 8.39
N CYS A 100 -8.04 18.54 9.23
CA CYS A 100 -8.18 17.76 10.47
C CYS A 100 -8.85 18.60 11.57
N GLN A 101 -10.18 18.65 11.56
CA GLN A 101 -10.96 19.29 12.60
C GLN A 101 -11.06 18.34 13.81
N GLY A 102 -10.51 18.78 14.96
CA GLY A 102 -10.23 17.98 16.16
C GLY A 102 -11.43 17.44 16.96
N THR A 103 -12.53 17.03 16.31
CA THR A 103 -13.71 16.46 16.97
C THR A 103 -14.49 15.57 16.00
N TRP A 104 -13.99 14.35 15.77
CA TRP A 104 -14.84 13.23 15.36
C TRP A 104 -14.89 12.23 16.52
N PHE A 105 -15.70 12.62 17.50
CA PHE A 105 -16.20 11.79 18.58
C PHE A 105 -16.91 10.58 17.97
N SER A 106 -16.45 9.38 18.33
CA SER A 106 -17.23 8.15 18.46
C SER A 106 -18.44 7.95 17.53
N THR A 107 -18.23 7.28 16.40
CA THR A 107 -19.21 6.33 15.85
C THR A 107 -18.38 5.27 15.15
N GLY A 108 -18.15 4.13 15.77
CA GLY A 108 -19.19 3.24 16.22
C GLY A 108 -19.00 1.98 15.39
N ILE A 109 -18.33 1.02 16.01
CA ILE A 109 -18.17 -0.35 15.56
C ILE A 109 -19.43 -0.81 14.82
N LYS A 110 -19.27 -1.24 13.57
CA LYS A 110 -20.12 -2.30 13.02
C LYS A 110 -19.23 -3.49 12.71
N ALA A 111 -18.98 -4.26 13.77
CA ALA A 111 -18.69 -5.67 13.63
C ALA A 111 -19.86 -6.31 12.87
N LYS A 112 -19.55 -7.02 11.77
CA LYS A 112 -20.50 -7.89 11.09
C LYS A 112 -20.41 -9.29 11.71
N GLY A 113 -21.55 -9.75 12.26
CA GLY A 113 -22.05 -11.13 12.15
C GLY A 113 -21.45 -12.20 13.06
N VAL A 114 -22.20 -12.59 14.11
CA VAL A 114 -23.04 -13.79 14.15
C VAL A 114 -24.27 -13.48 15.00
#